data_AF-A0A134DHA9-F1
#
_entry.id   AF-A0A134DHA9-F1
#
_cell.length_a   1.000
_cell.length_b   1.000
_cell.length_c   1.000
_cell.angle_alpha   90.00
_cell.angle_beta   90.00
_cell.angle_gamma   90.00
#
_symmetry.space_group_name_H-M   'P 1'
#
loop_
_entity.id
_entity.type
_entity.pdbx_description
1 polymer ?
#
loop_
_entity_poly.entity_id
_entity_poly.type
_entity_poly.pdbx_seq_one_letter_code
_entity_poly.pdbx_strand_id
1 'polypeptide(L)' 'MMAIVFVVTAMILLIVALVLFVRGRRDAPQGTPLPNGRGILLLTLAGLVFALASQLPIFR' A
#
# COMPACT_ATOMS: atom_id res chain seq x y z
N MET A 1 -15.67 -6.17 -13.89
CA MET A 1 -14.50 -5.47 -14.49
C MET A 1 -13.89 -4.45 -13.53
N MET A 2 -14.71 -3.64 -12.83
CA MET A 2 -14.21 -2.70 -11.82
C MET A 2 -13.55 -3.35 -10.61
N ALA A 3 -14.05 -4.49 -10.11
CA ALA A 3 -13.37 -5.24 -9.05
C ALA A 3 -11.92 -5.59 -9.43
N ILE A 4 -11.68 -6.02 -10.67
CA ILE A 4 -10.33 -6.35 -11.16
C ILE A 4 -9.44 -5.11 -11.14
N VAL A 5 -9.94 -3.96 -11.62
CA VAL A 5 -9.21 -2.69 -11.58
C VAL A 5 -8.83 -2.32 -10.14
N PHE A 6 -9.76 -2.48 -9.19
CA PHE A 6 -9.52 -2.16 -7.78
C PHE A 6 -8.50 -3.11 -7.14
N VAL A 7 -8.58 -4.42 -7.42
CA VAL A 7 -7.60 -5.40 -6.92
C VAL A 7 -6.21 -5.11 -7.47
N VAL A 8 -6.08 -4.85 -8.78
CA VAL A 8 -4.79 -4.54 -9.40
C VAL A 8 -4.22 -3.24 -8.84
N THR A 9 -5.06 -2.21 -8.68
CA THR A 9 -4.65 -0.93 -8.09
C THR A 9 -4.18 -1.10 -6.64
N ALA A 10 -4.94 -1.85 -5.83
CA ALA A 10 -4.57 -2.19 -4.47
C ALA A 10 -3.20 -2.88 -4.42
N MET A 11 -3.01 -3.88 -5.29
CA MET A 11 -1.77 -4.65 -5.35
C MET A 11 -0.57 -3.75 -5.70
N ILE A 12 -0.71 -2.85 -6.68
CA ILE A 12 0.35 -1.89 -7.03
C ILE A 12 0.68 -0.99 -5.84
N LEU A 13 -0.31 -0.42 -5.17
CA LEU A 13 -0.09 0.46 -4.01
C LEU A 13 0.64 -0.27 -2.87
N LEU A 14 0.24 -1.50 -2.57
CA LEU A 14 0.86 -2.31 -1.52
C LEU A 14 2.29 -2.71 -1.88
N ILE A 15 2.56 -3.06 -3.15
CA ILE A 15 3.92 -3.35 -3.63
C ILE A 15 4.82 -2.11 -3.52
N VAL A 16 4.33 -0.94 -3.94
CA VAL A 16 5.08 0.31 -3.83
C VAL A 16 5.36 0.63 -2.37
N ALA A 17 4.37 0.49 -1.48
CA ALA A 17 4.53 0.73 -0.05
C ALA A 17 5.61 -0.19 0.54
N LEU A 18 5.58 -1.48 0.16
CA LEU A 18 6.55 -2.48 0.59
C LEU A 18 7.97 -2.14 0.11
N VAL A 19 8.13 -1.78 -1.16
CA VAL A 19 9.44 -1.40 -1.72
C VAL A 19 10.00 -0.18 -0.98
N LEU A 20 9.19 0.85 -0.76
CA LEU A 20 9.61 2.05 -0.02
C LEU A 20 9.95 1.74 1.42
N PHE A 21 9.17 0.86 2.08
CA PHE A 21 9.45 0.40 3.43
C PHE A 21 10.79 -0.34 3.51
N VAL A 22 11.02 -1.32 2.63
CA VAL A 22 12.26 -2.11 2.61
C VAL A 22 13.46 -1.23 2.32
N ARG A 23 13.35 -0.30 1.37
CA ARG A 23 14.42 0.68 1.08
C ARG A 23 14.68 1.58 2.28
N GLY A 24 13.64 2.23 2.80
CA GLY A 24 13.77 3.11 3.96
C GLY A 24 14.36 2.42 5.20
N ARG A 25 14.08 1.12 5.40
CA ARG A 25 14.69 0.33 6.48
C ARG A 25 16.13 -0.10 6.22
N ARG A 26 16.51 -0.31 4.97
CA ARG A 26 17.91 -0.61 4.61
C ARG A 26 18.80 0.62 4.78
N ASP A 27 18.28 1.78 4.45
CA ASP A 27 19.06 3.02 4.44
C ASP A 27 19.12 3.70 5.82
N ALA A 28 18.18 3.39 6.72
CA ALA A 28 18.07 3.99 8.03
C ALA A 28 18.83 3.20 9.12
N PRO A 29 19.70 3.84 9.92
CA PRO A 29 20.31 3.21 11.09
C PRO A 29 19.25 2.70 12.08
N GLN A 30 19.55 1.58 12.76
CA GLN A 30 18.63 1.04 13.76
C GLN A 30 18.32 2.07 14.86
N GLY A 31 17.05 2.14 15.26
CA GLY A 31 16.57 3.11 16.25
C GLY A 31 16.17 4.47 15.68
N THR A 32 16.42 4.74 14.39
CA THR A 32 15.92 5.95 13.73
C THR A 32 14.48 5.76 13.23
N PRO A 33 13.64 6.82 13.26
CA PRO A 33 12.31 6.77 12.67
C PRO A 33 12.37 6.40 11.19
N LEU A 34 11.37 5.63 10.72
CA LEU A 34 11.30 5.24 9.31
C LEU A 34 11.20 6.48 8.41
N PRO A 35 12.11 6.64 7.42
CA PRO A 35 12.01 7.71 6.43
C PRO A 35 10.66 7.68 5.73
N ASN A 36 9.96 8.81 5.71
CA ASN A 36 8.63 8.96 5.11
C ASN A 36 7.56 7.97 5.62
N GLY A 37 7.66 7.52 6.89
CA GLY A 37 6.76 6.51 7.45
C GLY A 37 5.26 6.86 7.35
N ARG A 38 4.89 8.15 7.45
CA ARG A 38 3.50 8.60 7.24
C ARG A 38 3.02 8.37 5.80
N GLY A 39 3.86 8.63 4.82
CA GLY A 39 3.51 8.40 3.41
C GLY A 39 3.34 6.91 3.11
N ILE A 40 4.22 6.07 3.65
CA ILE A 40 4.12 4.61 3.53
C ILE A 40 2.83 4.08 4.20
N LEU A 41 2.49 4.61 5.38
CA LEU A 41 1.24 4.28 6.06
C LEU A 41 0.02 4.63 5.20
N LEU A 42 -0.04 5.86 4.66
CA LEU A 42 -1.15 6.29 3.81
C LEU A 42 -1.28 5.43 2.55
N LEU A 43 -0.15 5.07 1.92
CA LEU A 43 -0.14 4.22 0.73
C LEU A 43 -0.65 2.81 1.04
N THR A 44 -0.26 2.27 2.21
CA THR A 44 -0.72 0.97 2.69
C THR A 44 -2.23 0.99 2.95
N LEU A 45 -2.72 2.02 3.66
CA LEU A 45 -4.14 2.19 3.95
C LEU A 45 -4.96 2.34 2.66
N ALA A 46 -4.48 3.14 1.71
CA ALA A 46 -5.13 3.28 0.40
C ALA A 46 -5.24 1.92 -0.32
N GLY A 47 -4.13 1.16 -0.39
CA GLY A 47 -4.13 -0.18 -0.97
C GLY A 47 -5.14 -1.12 -0.30
N LEU A 48 -5.20 -1.13 1.04
CA LEU A 48 -6.16 -1.93 1.80
C LEU A 48 -7.62 -1.51 1.51
N VAL A 49 -7.90 -0.21 1.45
CA VAL A 49 -9.24 0.31 1.12
C VAL A 49 -9.66 -0.14 -0.27
N PHE A 50 -8.79 -0.06 -1.28
CA PHE A 50 -9.11 -0.55 -2.63
C PHE A 50 -9.35 -2.07 -2.66
N ALA A 51 -8.56 -2.85 -1.91
CA ALA A 51 -8.76 -4.29 -1.81
C ALA A 51 -10.12 -4.62 -1.17
N LEU A 52 -10.47 -3.97 -0.06
CA LEU A 52 -11.76 -4.15 0.60
C LEU A 52 -12.92 -3.70 -0.30
N ALA A 53 -12.78 -2.54 -0.95
CA ALA A 53 -13.79 -2.02 -1.86
C ALA A 53 -14.05 -2.99 -3.04
N SER A 54 -13.02 -3.65 -3.57
CA SER A 54 -13.18 -4.65 -4.65
C SER A 54 -14.09 -5.83 -4.30
N GLN A 55 -14.30 -6.09 -3.00
CA GLN A 55 -15.14 -7.19 -2.54
C GLN A 55 -16.63 -6.81 -2.45
N LEU A 56 -16.96 -5.52 -2.54
CA LEU A 56 -18.33 -5.03 -2.43
C LEU A 56 -19.19 -5.48 -3.62
N PRO A 57 -20.48 -5.83 -3.39
CA PRO A 57 -21.36 -6.32 -4.45
C PRO A 57 -21.52 -5.36 -5.64
N ILE A 58 -21.45 -4.05 -5.39
CA ILE A 58 -21.59 -3.01 -6.42
C ILE A 58 -20.44 -3.00 -7.44
N PHE A 59 -19.29 -3.60 -7.12
CA PHE A 59 -18.10 -3.57 -7.98
C PHE A 59 -17.74 -4.94 -8.59
N ARG A 60 -18.43 -6.02 -8.20
CA ARG A 60 -18.22 -7.37 -8.74
C ARG A 60 -18.54 -7.42 -10.24
#